data_AF-Q0U8Q8-F1
#
_entry.id   AF-Q0U8Q8-F1
#
_cell.length_a   1.000
_cell.length_b   1.000
_cell.length_c   1.000
_cell.angle_alpha   90.00
_cell.angle_beta   90.00
_cell.angle_gamma   90.00
#
_symmetry.space_group_name_H-M   'P 1'
#
loop_
_entity.id
_entity.type
_entity.pdbx_description
1 polymer ?
#
loop_
_entity_poly.entity_id
_entity_poly.type
_entity_poly.pdbx_seq_one_letter_code
_entity_poly.pdbx_strand_id
1 'polypeptide(L)'
;MNQEPSAVPDFLHTLEGLQADPPHLPNSASEFGRVPGPLPPILPAARTEREPRKPVVTFVSALPPTTYNEQDEPDGTQNTLAYVKVQRALLKFAETHPTDSLSPRQARLWTQAIDPAGKKEPKAVDALRLCYYMRSQGYDVYSRVGDGFICLYVVHQGSHIRDALRDALYWKQNVLTNKSDFIAGSSARGPRRNAVSDTGNDFADFEALMTSLLRRDAAPTAAPAIASAPAPVPSTPLTAAEIALRAAQAAVQTEIDREESDPFALSAAMQALEALL
;
A
#
# COMPACT_ATOMS: atom_id res chain seq x y z
N MET A 1 17.69 3.24 -51.48
CA MET A 1 16.71 4.27 -51.91
C MET A 1 15.57 3.53 -52.60
N ASN A 2 14.45 3.32 -51.90
CA ASN A 2 13.19 2.90 -52.50
C ASN A 2 12.08 3.58 -51.70
N GLN A 3 11.46 4.59 -52.33
CA GLN A 3 10.30 5.30 -51.82
C GLN A 3 9.04 4.56 -52.27
N GLU A 4 8.18 4.21 -51.32
CA GLU A 4 6.79 3.84 -51.59
C GLU A 4 5.89 4.96 -51.05
N PRO A 5 5.00 5.54 -51.88
CA PRO A 5 3.98 6.48 -51.41
C PRO A 5 2.69 5.71 -51.13
N SER A 6 2.25 5.68 -49.87
CA SER A 6 0.93 5.16 -49.51
C SER A 6 0.03 6.30 -49.05
N ALA A 7 -1.00 6.52 -49.87
CA ALA A 7 -2.03 7.53 -49.71
C ALA A 7 -2.95 7.21 -48.53
N VAL A 8 -3.18 8.19 -47.67
CA VAL A 8 -4.19 8.15 -46.60
C VAL A 8 -5.38 8.99 -47.06
N PRO A 9 -6.61 8.45 -47.11
CA PRO A 9 -7.79 9.24 -47.40
C PRO A 9 -8.28 9.99 -46.15
N ASP A 10 -8.47 11.30 -46.32
CA ASP A 10 -9.18 12.19 -45.42
C ASP A 10 -10.66 11.79 -45.32
N PHE A 11 -11.10 11.41 -44.13
CA PHE A 11 -12.52 11.30 -43.78
C PHE A 11 -12.85 12.27 -42.65
N LEU A 12 -13.18 13.51 -43.04
CA LEU A 12 -13.88 14.47 -42.20
C LEU A 12 -15.37 14.10 -42.16
N HIS A 13 -15.80 13.42 -41.10
CA HIS A 13 -17.21 13.31 -40.76
C HIS A 13 -17.58 14.32 -39.67
N THR A 14 -18.22 15.40 -40.13
CA THR A 14 -19.02 16.33 -39.35
C THR A 14 -20.19 15.60 -38.69
N LEU A 15 -20.26 15.62 -37.37
CA LEU A 15 -21.46 15.30 -36.59
C LEU A 15 -21.75 16.46 -35.64
N GLU A 16 -22.48 17.45 -36.16
CA GLU A 16 -23.30 18.34 -35.35
C GLU A 16 -24.55 17.57 -34.92
N GLY A 17 -24.79 17.47 -33.61
CA GLY A 17 -25.92 16.72 -33.06
C GLY A 17 -26.33 17.20 -31.67
N LEU A 18 -27.40 17.98 -31.67
CA LEU A 18 -28.47 18.04 -30.65
C LEU A 18 -28.04 18.33 -29.19
N GLN A 19 -28.05 19.62 -28.88
CA GLN A 19 -28.13 20.14 -27.51
C GLN A 19 -29.60 20.08 -27.06
N ALA A 20 -29.92 19.13 -26.17
CA ALA A 20 -31.21 19.04 -25.52
C ALA A 20 -31.16 19.79 -24.17
N ASP A 21 -32.07 20.75 -24.01
CA ASP A 21 -32.27 21.49 -22.76
C ASP A 21 -32.73 20.56 -21.62
N PRO A 22 -32.15 20.64 -20.41
CA PRO A 22 -32.62 19.91 -19.26
C PRO A 22 -33.93 20.50 -18.70
N PRO A 23 -34.90 19.66 -18.28
CA PRO A 23 -36.16 20.13 -17.72
C PRO A 23 -35.97 20.77 -16.34
N HIS A 24 -36.50 21.99 -16.18
CA HIS A 24 -36.66 22.68 -14.91
C HIS A 24 -37.51 21.85 -13.93
N LEU A 25 -36.93 21.44 -12.80
CA LEU A 25 -37.68 20.88 -11.67
C LEU A 25 -38.29 22.02 -10.83
N PRO A 26 -39.59 21.92 -10.46
CA PRO A 26 -40.23 22.90 -9.60
C PRO A 26 -39.75 22.79 -8.16
N ASN A 27 -39.44 23.94 -7.59
CA ASN A 27 -38.97 24.15 -6.23
C ASN A 27 -40.15 23.96 -5.25
N SER A 28 -40.27 22.78 -4.63
CA SER A 28 -41.27 22.52 -3.59
C SER A 28 -40.84 23.13 -2.26
N ALA A 29 -41.22 24.40 -2.06
CA ALA A 29 -41.29 25.02 -0.75
C ALA A 29 -42.65 24.69 -0.12
N SER A 30 -42.63 23.81 0.88
CA SER A 30 -43.71 23.49 1.83
C SER A 30 -43.02 22.67 2.93
N GLU A 31 -43.19 22.82 4.24
CA GLU A 31 -44.12 23.56 5.08
C GLU A 31 -43.51 23.41 6.50
N PHE A 32 -42.98 24.47 7.10
CA PHE A 32 -42.56 24.44 8.50
C PHE A 32 -43.77 24.68 9.38
N GLY A 33 -44.35 23.60 9.90
CA GLY A 33 -45.52 23.69 10.77
C GLY A 33 -46.01 22.34 11.30
N ARG A 34 -45.14 21.51 11.89
CA ARG A 34 -45.59 20.34 12.66
C ARG A 34 -45.24 20.47 14.14
N VAL A 35 -46.31 20.57 14.91
CA VAL A 35 -46.40 20.50 16.38
C VAL A 35 -45.75 19.20 16.88
N PRO A 36 -44.99 19.21 17.99
CA PRO A 36 -44.40 18.01 18.56
C PRO A 36 -45.48 17.12 19.18
N GLY A 37 -45.91 16.09 18.44
CA GLY A 37 -46.71 15.00 18.97
C GLY A 37 -45.85 13.98 19.73
N PRO A 38 -46.42 13.25 20.70
CA PRO A 38 -45.69 12.24 21.47
C PRO A 38 -45.13 11.16 20.53
N LEU A 39 -43.82 10.93 20.65
CA LEU A 39 -43.09 9.98 19.82
C LEU A 39 -43.69 8.57 19.98
N PRO A 40 -44.02 7.87 18.88
CA PRO A 40 -44.46 6.48 18.97
C PRO A 40 -43.32 5.60 19.51
N PRO A 41 -43.66 4.51 20.23
CA PRO A 41 -42.67 3.56 20.73
C PRO A 41 -41.83 3.02 19.56
N ILE A 42 -40.53 3.24 19.63
CA ILE A 42 -39.55 2.78 18.65
C ILE A 42 -39.56 1.25 18.69
N LEU A 43 -40.31 0.63 17.78
CA LEU A 43 -40.25 -0.80 17.55
C LEU A 43 -38.85 -1.12 16.99
N PRO A 44 -38.17 -2.16 17.51
CA PRO A 44 -36.88 -2.57 16.97
C PRO A 44 -37.08 -2.92 15.49
N ALA A 45 -36.49 -2.11 14.61
CA ALA A 45 -36.56 -2.32 13.17
C ALA A 45 -36.18 -3.78 12.86
N ALA A 46 -37.09 -4.49 12.21
CA ALA A 46 -36.88 -5.86 11.78
C ALA A 46 -35.53 -5.92 11.04
N ARG A 47 -34.62 -6.76 11.53
CA ARG A 47 -33.32 -6.98 10.90
C ARG A 47 -33.61 -7.49 9.49
N THR A 48 -33.40 -6.65 8.49
CA THR A 48 -33.46 -7.05 7.09
C THR A 48 -32.50 -8.22 6.93
N GLU A 49 -33.04 -9.39 6.61
CA GLU A 49 -32.27 -10.58 6.29
C GLU A 49 -31.30 -10.18 5.17
N ARG A 50 -30.00 -10.24 5.48
CA ARG A 50 -28.98 -9.93 4.48
C ARG A 50 -29.04 -11.04 3.45
N GLU A 51 -29.38 -10.68 2.22
CA GLU A 51 -29.34 -11.61 1.10
C GLU A 51 -27.97 -12.34 1.06
N PRO A 52 -27.96 -13.64 0.69
CA PRO A 52 -26.72 -14.40 0.58
C PRO A 52 -25.73 -13.66 -0.32
N ARG A 53 -24.60 -13.24 0.24
CA ARG A 53 -23.56 -12.56 -0.52
C ARG A 53 -23.07 -13.50 -1.61
N LYS A 54 -23.18 -13.07 -2.87
CA LYS A 54 -22.63 -13.82 -4.01
C LYS A 54 -21.12 -14.00 -3.79
N PRO A 55 -20.56 -15.18 -4.08
CA PRO A 55 -19.12 -15.40 -3.93
C PRO A 55 -18.35 -14.46 -4.86
N VAL A 56 -17.37 -13.77 -4.30
CA VAL A 56 -16.40 -12.99 -5.08
C VAL A 56 -15.46 -13.99 -5.75
N VAL A 57 -15.53 -14.10 -7.08
CA VAL A 57 -14.65 -14.99 -7.85
C VAL A 57 -13.33 -14.26 -8.09
N THR A 58 -12.24 -14.80 -7.57
CA THR A 58 -10.88 -14.31 -7.82
C THR A 58 -10.26 -15.08 -8.98
N PHE A 59 -9.64 -14.38 -9.92
CA PHE A 59 -8.83 -15.01 -10.95
C PHE A 59 -7.61 -15.72 -10.34
N VAL A 60 -7.07 -16.70 -11.06
CA VAL A 60 -5.84 -17.41 -10.68
C VAL A 60 -4.70 -16.38 -10.61
N SER A 61 -4.00 -16.32 -9.49
CA SER A 61 -2.87 -15.40 -9.30
C SER A 61 -1.86 -15.54 -10.44
N ALA A 62 -1.44 -14.40 -10.97
CA ALA A 62 -0.48 -14.33 -12.08
C ALA A 62 0.98 -14.41 -11.61
N LEU A 63 1.19 -14.54 -10.30
CA LEU A 63 2.47 -14.70 -9.64
C LEU A 63 2.56 -16.07 -8.97
N PRO A 64 3.77 -16.65 -8.83
CA PRO A 64 3.95 -17.83 -7.99
C PRO A 64 3.50 -17.55 -6.54
N PRO A 65 3.10 -18.58 -5.79
CA PRO A 65 2.87 -18.45 -4.34
C PRO A 65 4.08 -17.82 -3.65
N THR A 66 3.82 -16.96 -2.66
CA THR A 66 4.87 -16.39 -1.82
C THR A 66 5.14 -17.27 -0.62
N THR A 67 6.41 -17.43 -0.24
CA THR A 67 6.82 -18.10 1.01
C THR A 67 6.75 -17.18 2.22
N TYR A 68 6.30 -15.94 2.04
CA TYR A 68 6.23 -14.96 3.11
C TYR A 68 5.22 -15.39 4.19
N ASN A 69 5.69 -15.40 5.43
CA ASN A 69 4.91 -15.68 6.62
C ASN A 69 5.26 -14.63 7.68
N GLU A 70 4.24 -13.94 8.19
CA GLU A 70 4.42 -12.86 9.17
C GLU A 70 4.97 -13.37 10.51
N GLN A 71 4.76 -14.65 10.83
CA GLN A 71 5.28 -15.27 12.05
C GLN A 71 6.79 -15.50 12.01
N ASP A 72 7.38 -15.55 10.82
CA ASP A 72 8.81 -15.81 10.62
C ASP A 72 9.64 -14.52 10.61
N GLU A 73 9.00 -13.36 10.83
CA GLU A 73 9.73 -12.10 10.92
C GLU A 73 10.51 -11.99 12.23
N PRO A 74 11.74 -11.42 12.20
CA PRO A 74 12.55 -11.32 13.39
C PRO A 74 11.86 -10.50 14.47
N ASP A 75 11.87 -11.06 15.68
CA ASP A 75 11.37 -10.42 16.91
C ASP A 75 11.98 -9.02 17.04
N GLY A 76 11.14 -8.00 16.93
CA GLY A 76 11.57 -6.59 16.98
C GLY A 76 11.26 -5.79 15.72
N THR A 77 10.79 -6.43 14.64
CA THR A 77 10.13 -5.71 13.54
C THR A 77 8.76 -5.24 14.03
N GLN A 78 8.76 -4.12 14.77
CA GLN A 78 7.58 -3.64 15.49
C GLN A 78 6.40 -3.54 14.52
N ASN A 79 5.38 -4.39 14.72
CA ASN A 79 4.07 -4.24 14.10
C ASN A 79 3.49 -2.90 14.56
N THR A 80 3.86 -1.84 13.86
CA THR A 80 3.39 -0.51 14.21
C THR A 80 1.87 -0.49 14.11
N LEU A 81 1.22 0.27 14.98
CA LEU A 81 -0.24 0.38 14.96
C LEU A 81 -0.75 0.83 13.57
N ALA A 82 0.02 1.67 12.87
CA ALA A 82 -0.25 2.11 11.51
C ALA A 82 -0.24 0.93 10.52
N TYR A 83 0.77 0.06 10.59
CA TYR A 83 0.85 -1.15 9.77
C TYR A 83 -0.36 -2.08 9.98
N VAL A 84 -0.71 -2.36 11.25
CA VAL A 84 -1.85 -3.21 11.59
C VAL A 84 -3.18 -2.62 11.10
N LYS A 85 -3.35 -1.29 11.14
CA LYS A 85 -4.52 -0.62 10.56
C LYS A 85 -4.62 -0.83 9.06
N VAL A 86 -3.50 -0.72 8.35
CA VAL A 86 -3.46 -0.97 6.89
C VAL A 86 -3.79 -2.42 6.58
N GLN A 87 -3.24 -3.39 7.33
CA GLN A 87 -3.58 -4.81 7.18
C GLN A 87 -5.10 -5.04 7.33
N ARG A 88 -5.71 -4.48 8.37
CA ARG A 88 -7.17 -4.58 8.57
C ARG A 88 -7.98 -3.94 7.45
N ALA A 89 -7.54 -2.78 6.95
CA ALA A 89 -8.20 -2.09 5.85
C ALA A 89 -8.14 -2.90 4.56
N LEU A 90 -7.01 -3.55 4.30
CA LEU A 90 -6.81 -4.43 3.15
C LEU A 90 -7.68 -5.70 3.23
N LEU A 91 -7.77 -6.33 4.41
CA LEU A 91 -8.66 -7.48 4.61
C LEU A 91 -10.12 -7.11 4.37
N LYS A 92 -10.54 -5.95 4.89
CA LYS A 92 -11.90 -5.42 4.66
C LYS A 92 -12.15 -5.12 3.17
N PHE A 93 -11.13 -4.67 2.43
CA PHE A 93 -11.24 -4.46 0.99
C PHE A 93 -11.41 -5.79 0.25
N ALA A 94 -10.67 -6.84 0.64
CA ALA A 94 -10.77 -8.18 0.06
C ALA A 94 -12.16 -8.83 0.28
N GLU A 95 -12.90 -8.45 1.34
CA GLU A 95 -14.26 -8.94 1.55
C GLU A 95 -15.28 -8.41 0.52
N THR A 96 -15.00 -7.25 -0.08
CA THR A 96 -15.94 -6.55 -0.98
C THR A 96 -15.45 -6.45 -2.42
N HIS A 97 -14.15 -6.64 -2.65
CA HIS A 97 -13.51 -6.50 -3.94
C HIS A 97 -12.67 -7.73 -4.26
N PRO A 98 -12.63 -8.16 -5.52
CA PRO A 98 -11.76 -9.25 -5.91
C PRO A 98 -10.29 -8.78 -5.91
N THR A 99 -9.35 -9.69 -5.68
CA THR A 99 -7.93 -9.34 -5.46
C THR A 99 -7.23 -8.77 -6.70
N ASP A 100 -7.76 -9.03 -7.89
CA ASP A 100 -7.31 -8.48 -9.18
C ASP A 100 -7.73 -7.02 -9.40
N SER A 101 -8.71 -6.52 -8.63
CA SER A 101 -9.20 -5.14 -8.75
C SER A 101 -8.30 -4.10 -8.06
N LEU A 102 -7.18 -4.52 -7.45
CA LEU A 102 -6.27 -3.63 -6.73
C LEU A 102 -5.63 -2.63 -7.68
N SER A 103 -6.03 -1.37 -7.56
CA SER A 103 -5.41 -0.31 -8.35
C SER A 103 -4.03 0.10 -7.79
N PRO A 104 -3.08 0.52 -8.65
CA PRO A 104 -1.79 1.08 -8.21
C PRO A 104 -1.96 2.26 -7.25
N ARG A 105 -2.97 3.09 -7.48
CA ARG A 105 -3.29 4.23 -6.59
C ARG A 105 -3.66 3.76 -5.19
N GLN A 106 -4.47 2.70 -5.10
CA GLN A 106 -4.90 2.13 -3.83
C GLN A 106 -3.73 1.49 -3.08
N ALA A 107 -2.93 0.66 -3.76
CA ALA A 107 -1.73 0.06 -3.19
C ALA A 107 -0.78 1.12 -2.62
N ARG A 108 -0.58 2.22 -3.36
CA ARG A 108 0.23 3.36 -2.89
C ARG A 108 -0.33 4.02 -1.64
N LEU A 109 -1.65 4.26 -1.58
CA LEU A 109 -2.27 4.88 -0.40
C LEU A 109 -2.08 4.02 0.85
N TRP A 110 -2.20 2.71 0.71
CA TRP A 110 -1.90 1.77 1.79
C TRP A 110 -0.43 1.83 2.20
N THR A 111 0.50 1.84 1.25
CA THR A 111 1.93 2.01 1.55
C THR A 111 2.21 3.30 2.31
N GLN A 112 1.66 4.43 1.86
CA GLN A 112 1.81 5.72 2.54
C GLN A 112 1.24 5.73 3.95
N ALA A 113 0.12 5.03 4.17
CA ALA A 113 -0.57 4.99 5.46
C ALA A 113 0.17 4.18 6.54
N ILE A 114 1.22 3.43 6.19
CA ILE A 114 2.04 2.71 7.16
C ILE A 114 2.92 3.65 7.98
N ASP A 115 3.28 4.81 7.42
CA ASP A 115 4.16 5.75 8.11
C ASP A 115 3.53 6.24 9.42
N PRO A 116 4.08 5.86 10.60
CA PRO A 116 3.52 6.24 11.89
C PRO A 116 3.64 7.75 12.14
N ALA A 117 4.56 8.44 11.46
CA ALA A 117 4.74 9.88 11.59
C ALA A 117 3.74 10.68 10.75
N GLY A 118 2.96 10.03 9.88
CA GLY A 118 1.99 10.68 9.00
C GLY A 118 2.60 11.54 7.89
N LYS A 119 3.92 11.45 7.67
CA LYS A 119 4.63 12.15 6.57
C LYS A 119 4.41 11.48 5.22
N LYS A 120 3.80 10.28 5.21
CA LYS A 120 3.55 9.44 4.03
C LYS A 120 4.83 8.91 3.40
N GLU A 121 5.88 8.77 4.21
CA GLU A 121 7.19 8.28 3.83
C GLU A 121 7.55 7.08 4.73
N PRO A 122 6.89 5.91 4.54
CA PRO A 122 7.20 4.71 5.31
C PRO A 122 8.64 4.29 5.08
N LYS A 123 9.24 3.49 5.97
CA LYS A 123 10.58 2.93 5.71
C LYS A 123 10.51 1.96 4.53
N ALA A 124 11.61 1.81 3.80
CA ALA A 124 11.71 0.88 2.67
C ALA A 124 11.39 -0.56 3.08
N VAL A 125 11.86 -0.97 4.27
CA VAL A 125 11.56 -2.28 4.85
C VAL A 125 10.05 -2.46 5.08
N ASP A 126 9.38 -1.47 5.66
CA ASP A 126 7.93 -1.55 5.94
C ASP A 126 7.09 -1.59 4.66
N ALA A 127 7.49 -0.83 3.64
CA ALA A 127 6.85 -0.84 2.32
C ALA A 127 7.01 -2.19 1.61
N LEU A 128 8.21 -2.78 1.66
CA LEU A 128 8.49 -4.10 1.12
C LEU A 128 7.72 -5.18 1.86
N ARG A 129 7.68 -5.11 3.20
CA ARG A 129 6.91 -5.99 4.07
C ARG A 129 5.43 -5.97 3.72
N LEU A 130 4.84 -4.78 3.56
CA LEU A 130 3.46 -4.66 3.09
C LEU A 130 3.27 -5.34 1.74
N CYS A 131 4.17 -5.13 0.77
CA CYS A 131 4.06 -5.77 -0.55
C CYS A 131 3.93 -7.30 -0.44
N TYR A 132 4.78 -7.94 0.36
CA TYR A 132 4.71 -9.38 0.58
C TYR A 132 3.45 -9.81 1.36
N TYR A 133 3.01 -9.02 2.33
CA TYR A 133 1.73 -9.25 3.00
C TYR A 133 0.54 -9.18 2.02
N MET A 134 0.49 -8.16 1.16
CA MET A 134 -0.56 -8.08 0.12
C MET A 134 -0.52 -9.32 -0.78
N ARG A 135 0.68 -9.77 -1.17
CA ARG A 135 0.83 -10.98 -1.97
C ARG A 135 0.36 -12.25 -1.26
N SER A 136 0.58 -12.38 0.06
CA SER A 136 0.06 -13.52 0.82
C SER A 136 -1.47 -13.51 0.96
N GLN A 137 -2.10 -12.33 0.86
CA GLN A 137 -3.55 -12.18 0.77
C GLN A 137 -4.12 -12.41 -0.65
N GLY A 138 -3.28 -12.80 -1.63
CA GLY A 138 -3.70 -13.13 -2.99
C GLY A 138 -3.74 -11.94 -3.97
N TYR A 139 -3.23 -10.77 -3.59
CA TYR A 139 -3.06 -9.66 -4.52
C TYR A 139 -1.83 -9.90 -5.42
N ASP A 140 -1.98 -9.64 -6.72
CA ASP A 140 -0.87 -9.77 -7.67
C ASP A 140 0.05 -8.54 -7.63
N VAL A 141 0.85 -8.43 -6.57
CA VAL A 141 1.88 -7.40 -6.40
C VAL A 141 3.25 -8.03 -6.25
N TYR A 142 4.30 -7.34 -6.70
CA TYR A 142 5.67 -7.79 -6.53
C TYR A 142 6.64 -6.63 -6.35
N SER A 143 7.82 -6.95 -5.83
CA SER A 143 8.92 -6.02 -5.67
C SER A 143 10.07 -6.35 -6.60
N ARG A 144 10.78 -5.32 -7.05
CA ARG A 144 12.11 -5.43 -7.67
C ARG A 144 13.07 -4.56 -6.88
N VAL A 145 14.20 -5.12 -6.49
CA VAL A 145 15.28 -4.40 -5.79
C VAL A 145 16.46 -4.31 -6.74
N GLY A 146 17.01 -3.11 -6.93
CA GLY A 146 18.14 -2.85 -7.82
C GLY A 146 18.53 -1.39 -7.80
N ASP A 147 19.79 -1.09 -8.15
CA ASP A 147 20.34 0.27 -8.23
C ASP A 147 20.17 1.11 -6.94
N GLY A 148 20.11 0.44 -5.77
CA GLY A 148 19.84 1.10 -4.48
C GLY A 148 18.39 1.55 -4.28
N PHE A 149 17.46 1.07 -5.10
CA PHE A 149 16.02 1.33 -5.00
C PHE A 149 15.22 0.05 -4.81
N ILE A 150 14.12 0.18 -4.07
CA ILE A 150 12.98 -0.75 -4.16
C ILE A 150 11.92 -0.16 -5.09
N CYS A 151 11.42 -0.97 -6.00
CA CYS A 151 10.31 -0.66 -6.89
C CYS A 151 9.19 -1.68 -6.63
N LEU A 152 7.98 -1.21 -6.34
CA LEU A 152 6.82 -2.06 -6.10
C LEU A 152 5.80 -1.88 -7.23
N TYR A 153 5.30 -3.00 -7.75
CA TYR A 153 4.47 -3.07 -8.93
C TYR A 153 3.16 -3.82 -8.64
N VAL A 154 2.08 -3.36 -9.28
CA VAL A 154 0.86 -4.14 -9.45
C VAL A 154 0.94 -4.81 -10.81
N VAL A 155 0.72 -6.12 -10.83
CA VAL A 155 0.79 -6.93 -12.04
C VAL A 155 -0.37 -6.61 -12.98
N HIS A 156 -0.07 -6.51 -14.27
CA HIS A 156 -1.07 -6.56 -15.31
C HIS A 156 -1.37 -8.01 -15.70
N GLN A 157 -2.53 -8.54 -15.29
CA GLN A 157 -2.90 -9.94 -15.49
C GLN A 157 -2.94 -10.38 -16.96
N GLY A 158 -3.17 -9.45 -17.90
CA GLY A 158 -3.15 -9.73 -19.34
C GLY A 158 -1.75 -10.03 -19.93
N SER A 159 -0.67 -9.88 -19.15
CA SER A 159 0.69 -10.19 -19.57
C SER A 159 1.31 -11.29 -18.71
N HIS A 160 2.06 -12.19 -19.35
CA HIS A 160 2.92 -13.16 -18.66
C HIS A 160 4.34 -12.62 -18.41
N ILE A 161 4.74 -11.56 -19.12
CA ILE A 161 6.05 -10.92 -18.95
C ILE A 161 5.92 -9.89 -17.83
N ARG A 162 6.83 -10.01 -16.85
CA ARG A 162 6.93 -9.13 -15.67
C ARG A 162 8.01 -8.10 -15.89
N ASP A 163 7.60 -6.87 -16.20
CA ASP A 163 8.51 -5.76 -16.48
C ASP A 163 7.89 -4.41 -16.10
N ALA A 164 8.73 -3.37 -16.07
CA ALA A 164 8.30 -2.02 -15.72
C ALA A 164 7.45 -1.32 -16.80
N LEU A 165 7.34 -1.90 -18.00
CA LEU A 165 6.58 -1.35 -19.12
C LEU A 165 5.13 -1.86 -19.12
N ARG A 166 4.91 -3.08 -18.64
CA ARG A 166 3.63 -3.78 -18.63
C ARG A 166 2.96 -3.72 -17.27
N ASP A 167 3.74 -3.86 -16.20
CA ASP A 167 3.23 -3.81 -14.85
C ASP A 167 3.24 -2.37 -14.32
N ALA A 168 2.28 -2.05 -13.45
CA ALA A 168 2.07 -0.69 -13.00
C ALA A 168 2.91 -0.40 -11.74
N LEU A 169 3.95 0.42 -11.89
CA LEU A 169 4.75 0.92 -10.77
C LEU A 169 3.89 1.80 -9.86
N TYR A 170 3.73 1.40 -8.59
CA TYR A 170 2.98 2.18 -7.60
C TYR A 170 3.86 2.81 -6.51
N TRP A 171 5.09 2.30 -6.32
CA TRP A 171 6.03 2.80 -5.32
C TRP A 171 7.47 2.67 -5.81
N LYS A 172 8.27 3.73 -5.65
CA LYS A 172 9.74 3.67 -5.81
C LYS A 172 10.39 4.41 -4.66
N GLN A 173 11.36 3.78 -4.01
CA GLN A 173 12.01 4.33 -2.83
C GLN A 173 13.48 3.94 -2.76
N ASN A 174 14.31 4.89 -2.36
CA ASN A 174 15.74 4.66 -2.13
C ASN A 174 15.93 3.92 -0.79
N VAL A 175 16.67 2.81 -0.82
CA VAL A 175 16.82 1.92 0.35
C VAL A 175 17.59 2.59 1.49
N LEU A 176 18.61 3.38 1.16
CA LEU A 176 19.49 4.03 2.14
C LEU A 176 18.83 5.25 2.79
N THR A 177 18.22 6.10 1.97
CA THR A 177 17.67 7.38 2.44
C THR A 177 16.21 7.28 2.89
N ASN A 178 15.53 6.18 2.59
CA ASN A 178 14.08 6.02 2.75
C ASN A 178 13.25 7.09 2.04
N LYS A 179 13.82 7.87 1.11
CA LYS A 179 13.07 8.85 0.33
C LYS A 179 12.37 8.17 -0.84
N SER A 180 11.08 8.47 -1.02
CA SER A 180 10.32 8.01 -2.17
C SER A 180 10.59 8.90 -3.38
N ASP A 181 11.17 8.34 -4.45
CA ASP A 181 11.49 9.06 -5.69
C ASP A 181 10.26 9.25 -6.57
N PHE A 182 9.38 8.25 -6.59
CA PHE A 182 8.21 8.24 -7.45
C PHE A 182 6.97 7.94 -6.62
N ILE A 183 6.25 9.02 -6.32
CA ILE A 183 4.83 8.94 -5.99
C ILE A 183 4.15 9.01 -7.33
N ALA A 184 3.74 7.89 -7.93
CA ALA A 184 3.15 7.83 -9.27
C ALA A 184 2.20 9.00 -9.52
N GLY A 185 2.73 10.11 -10.06
CA GLY A 185 2.05 11.40 -9.96
C GLY A 185 0.68 11.16 -10.55
N SER A 186 -0.39 11.49 -9.82
CA SER A 186 -1.78 11.33 -10.25
C SER A 186 -1.83 11.66 -11.73
N SER A 187 -1.72 10.65 -12.60
CA SER A 187 -1.13 10.88 -13.91
C SER A 187 -1.99 11.92 -14.55
N ALA A 188 -1.31 12.99 -14.99
CA ALA A 188 -1.87 14.24 -15.41
C ALA A 188 -3.25 13.98 -15.99
N ARG A 189 -4.28 14.62 -15.40
CA ARG A 189 -5.63 14.62 -15.96
C ARG A 189 -5.48 15.00 -17.43
N GLY A 190 -5.35 14.01 -18.31
CA GLY A 190 -5.44 14.21 -19.74
C GLY A 190 -6.78 14.91 -19.94
N PRO A 191 -6.89 15.88 -20.86
CA PRO A 191 -8.09 16.67 -21.04
C PRO A 191 -9.26 15.74 -21.36
N ARG A 192 -9.99 15.31 -20.31
CA ARG A 192 -11.17 14.46 -20.42
C ARG A 192 -12.32 15.36 -20.83
N ARG A 193 -12.53 15.46 -22.14
CA ARG A 193 -13.87 15.76 -22.66
C ARG A 193 -14.68 14.46 -22.54
N ASN A 194 -15.71 14.48 -21.68
CA ASN A 194 -16.91 13.64 -21.75
C ASN A 194 -16.79 12.11 -21.47
N ALA A 195 -16.02 11.68 -20.46
CA ALA A 195 -16.14 10.32 -19.93
C ALA A 195 -16.72 10.34 -18.51
N VAL A 196 -18.02 10.04 -18.39
CA VAL A 196 -18.68 9.73 -17.11
C VAL A 196 -18.17 8.35 -16.67
N SER A 197 -17.12 8.33 -15.84
CA SER A 197 -16.71 7.12 -15.13
C SER A 197 -17.51 7.04 -13.83
N ASP A 198 -18.55 6.22 -13.83
CA ASP A 198 -19.44 5.94 -12.68
C ASP A 198 -18.78 5.01 -11.64
N THR A 199 -17.54 5.31 -11.26
CA THR A 199 -16.78 4.59 -10.22
C THR A 199 -16.39 5.53 -9.07
N GLY A 200 -17.14 6.62 -8.88
CA GLY A 200 -16.70 7.82 -8.14
C GLY A 200 -16.91 7.81 -6.62
N ASN A 201 -17.83 7.00 -6.08
CA ASN A 201 -18.22 7.16 -4.67
C ASN A 201 -17.54 6.21 -3.68
N ASP A 202 -17.30 4.94 -4.05
CA ASP A 202 -16.70 3.97 -3.11
C ASP A 202 -15.26 4.36 -2.70
N PHE A 203 -14.55 5.06 -3.58
CA PHE A 203 -13.20 5.54 -3.33
C PHE A 203 -13.15 6.71 -2.33
N ALA A 204 -14.07 7.66 -2.43
CA ALA A 204 -14.15 8.79 -1.51
C ALA A 204 -14.55 8.31 -0.11
N ASP A 205 -15.46 7.34 -0.04
CA ASP A 205 -15.87 6.70 1.22
C ASP A 205 -14.73 5.88 1.83
N PHE A 206 -13.89 5.22 1.03
CA PHE A 206 -12.71 4.52 1.54
C PHE A 206 -11.62 5.49 2.01
N GLU A 207 -11.33 6.56 1.27
CA GLU A 207 -10.39 7.59 1.70
C GLU A 207 -10.89 8.26 2.98
N ALA A 208 -12.19 8.53 3.08
CA ALA A 208 -12.84 9.02 4.29
C ALA A 208 -12.79 8.00 5.42
N LEU A 209 -12.92 6.70 5.14
CA LEU A 209 -12.82 5.62 6.11
C LEU A 209 -11.38 5.46 6.62
N MET A 210 -10.38 5.49 5.76
CA MET A 210 -8.97 5.48 6.17
C MET A 210 -8.63 6.74 6.95
N THR A 211 -9.09 7.91 6.48
CA THR A 211 -8.92 9.17 7.20
C THR A 211 -9.64 9.11 8.56
N SER A 212 -10.81 8.49 8.64
CA SER A 212 -11.57 8.30 9.88
C SER A 212 -10.86 7.34 10.83
N LEU A 213 -10.38 6.18 10.35
CA LEU A 213 -9.62 5.20 11.13
C LEU A 213 -8.27 5.77 11.61
N LEU A 214 -7.64 6.65 10.84
CA LEU A 214 -6.43 7.36 11.25
C LEU A 214 -6.75 8.48 12.24
N ARG A 215 -7.85 9.22 12.04
CA ARG A 215 -8.24 10.37 12.88
C ARG A 215 -8.84 9.98 14.23
N ARG A 216 -9.52 8.84 14.33
CA ARG A 216 -10.20 8.40 15.57
C ARG A 216 -9.25 8.17 16.74
N ASP A 217 -7.98 7.87 16.44
CA ASP A 217 -6.94 7.67 17.46
C ASP A 217 -6.06 8.91 17.69
N ALA A 218 -6.24 9.97 16.90
CA ALA A 218 -5.54 11.25 17.08
C ALA A 218 -6.25 12.16 18.09
N ALA A 219 -7.30 11.69 18.78
CA ALA A 219 -7.87 12.41 19.90
C ALA A 219 -6.79 12.55 20.99
N PRO A 220 -6.46 13.78 21.43
CA PRO A 220 -5.47 14.00 22.46
C PRO A 220 -5.97 13.38 23.75
N THR A 221 -5.56 12.13 23.98
CA THR A 221 -5.68 11.51 25.29
C THR A 221 -4.75 12.31 26.17
N ALA A 222 -5.30 13.21 26.98
CA ALA A 222 -4.58 13.96 27.98
C ALA A 222 -3.72 12.96 28.78
N ALA A 223 -2.41 13.05 28.58
CA ALA A 223 -1.47 12.10 29.15
C ALA A 223 -1.62 12.12 30.68
N PRO A 224 -1.88 10.98 31.33
CA PRO A 224 -1.71 10.90 32.77
C PRO A 224 -0.24 11.19 33.08
N ALA A 225 0.00 12.08 34.03
CA ALA A 225 1.33 12.42 34.51
C ALA A 225 2.00 11.16 35.08
N ILE A 226 2.85 10.52 34.27
CA ILE A 226 3.67 9.38 34.70
C ILE A 226 4.84 9.96 35.50
N ALA A 227 4.90 9.55 36.76
CA ALA A 227 5.95 9.88 37.70
C ALA A 227 7.33 9.47 37.14
N SER A 228 8.29 10.36 37.38
CA SER A 228 9.71 10.27 37.07
C SER A 228 10.27 8.86 37.27
N ALA A 229 10.72 8.25 36.16
CA ALA A 229 11.44 6.98 36.20
C ALA A 229 12.84 7.16 36.81
N PRO A 230 13.32 6.20 37.62
CA PRO A 230 14.64 6.23 38.23
C PRO A 230 15.76 6.15 37.19
N ALA A 231 16.88 6.79 37.52
CA ALA A 231 18.04 7.00 36.66
C ALA A 231 18.58 5.69 36.03
N PRO A 232 19.11 5.77 34.79
CA PRO A 232 19.68 4.63 34.09
C PRO A 232 20.89 4.08 34.86
N VAL A 233 20.85 2.77 35.11
CA VAL A 233 21.93 2.00 35.74
C VAL A 233 23.12 1.99 34.77
N PRO A 234 24.37 2.24 35.25
CA PRO A 234 25.55 2.25 34.40
C PRO A 234 25.74 0.90 33.70
N SER A 235 25.89 0.98 32.38
CA SER A 235 26.16 -0.14 31.47
C SER A 235 27.37 -0.95 31.93
N THR A 236 27.15 -2.24 32.16
CA THR A 236 28.18 -3.25 32.42
C THR A 236 29.25 -3.18 31.32
N PRO A 237 30.55 -3.18 31.65
CA PRO A 237 31.60 -3.19 30.63
C PRO A 237 31.47 -4.46 29.78
N LEU A 238 31.36 -4.27 28.47
CA LEU A 238 31.36 -5.34 27.48
C LEU A 238 32.57 -6.24 27.71
N THR A 239 32.31 -7.54 27.81
CA THR A 239 33.36 -8.54 27.97
C THR A 239 34.20 -8.63 26.70
N ALA A 240 35.48 -9.02 26.82
CA ALA A 240 36.37 -9.16 25.66
C ALA A 240 35.81 -10.12 24.59
N ALA A 241 35.03 -11.12 25.00
CA ALA A 241 34.35 -12.06 24.12
C ALA A 241 33.25 -11.38 23.27
N GLU A 242 32.45 -10.49 23.88
CA GLU A 242 31.42 -9.74 23.14
C GLU A 242 32.03 -8.75 22.14
N ILE A 243 33.19 -8.16 22.48
CA ILE A 243 33.94 -7.30 21.55
C ILE A 243 34.46 -8.11 20.35
N ALA A 244 35.02 -9.29 20.59
CA ALA A 244 35.53 -10.17 19.54
C ALA A 244 34.41 -10.67 18.61
N LEU A 245 33.26 -11.07 19.19
CA LEU A 245 32.09 -11.51 18.43
C LEU A 245 31.55 -10.39 17.54
N ARG A 246 31.45 -9.17 18.06
CA ARG A 246 30.95 -8.01 17.29
C ARG A 246 31.90 -7.62 16.16
N ALA A 247 33.21 -7.76 16.37
CA ALA A 247 34.21 -7.53 15.33
C ALA A 247 34.16 -8.61 14.22
N ALA A 248 33.97 -9.88 14.57
CA ALA A 248 33.82 -10.97 13.61
C ALA A 248 32.54 -10.82 12.77
N GLN A 249 31.42 -10.45 13.40
CA GLN A 249 30.17 -10.16 12.69
C GLN A 249 30.31 -8.99 11.71
N ALA A 250 31.02 -7.92 12.10
CA ALA A 250 31.28 -6.79 11.22
C ALA A 250 32.16 -7.18 10.01
N ALA A 251 33.15 -8.05 10.20
CA ALA A 251 33.99 -8.54 9.10
C ALA A 251 33.19 -9.36 8.06
N VAL A 252 32.30 -10.25 8.51
CA VAL A 252 31.40 -11.00 7.62
C VAL A 252 30.47 -10.06 6.86
N GLN A 253 29.87 -9.08 7.54
CA GLN A 253 28.97 -8.12 6.88
C GLN A 253 29.70 -7.29 5.81
N THR A 254 30.94 -6.88 6.09
CA THR A 254 31.74 -6.09 5.14
C THR A 254 32.07 -6.88 3.87
N GLU A 255 32.28 -8.19 3.98
CA GLU A 255 32.58 -9.03 2.82
C GLU A 255 31.33 -9.38 2.00
N ILE A 256 30.16 -9.47 2.64
CA ILE A 256 28.86 -9.60 1.97
C ILE A 256 28.53 -8.33 1.16
N ASP A 257 28.88 -7.15 1.67
CA ASP A 257 28.56 -5.87 1.03
C ASP A 257 29.51 -5.52 -0.14
N ARG A 258 30.56 -6.33 -0.41
CA ARG A 258 31.46 -6.16 -1.56
C ARG A 258 30.81 -6.69 -2.85
N GLU A 259 30.70 -5.85 -3.89
CA GLU A 259 30.12 -6.23 -5.20
C GLU A 259 30.87 -7.37 -5.92
N GLU A 260 32.16 -7.56 -5.64
CA GLU A 260 32.96 -8.72 -6.04
C GLU A 260 33.46 -9.44 -4.78
N SER A 261 32.59 -10.21 -4.14
CA SER A 261 32.92 -10.95 -2.93
C SER A 261 33.84 -12.14 -3.29
N ASP A 262 35.06 -12.17 -2.77
CA ASP A 262 36.00 -13.27 -2.98
C ASP A 262 35.52 -14.48 -2.15
N PRO A 263 35.16 -15.63 -2.78
CA PRO A 263 34.64 -16.78 -2.08
C PRO A 263 35.60 -17.33 -1.01
N PHE A 264 36.92 -17.11 -1.16
CA PHE A 264 37.90 -17.52 -0.14
C PHE A 264 37.90 -16.59 1.07
N ALA A 265 37.69 -15.28 0.87
CA ALA A 265 37.62 -14.30 1.96
C ALA A 265 36.36 -14.50 2.81
N LEU A 266 35.21 -14.76 2.17
CA LEU A 266 33.97 -15.06 2.88
C LEU A 266 34.07 -16.36 3.69
N SER A 267 34.67 -17.41 3.12
CA SER A 267 34.90 -18.69 3.80
C SER A 267 35.81 -18.52 5.04
N ALA A 268 36.89 -17.74 4.92
CA ALA A 268 37.78 -17.44 6.05
C ALA A 268 37.06 -16.64 7.16
N ALA A 269 36.21 -15.68 6.80
CA ALA A 269 35.43 -14.91 7.75
C ALA A 269 34.39 -15.78 8.50
N MET A 270 33.75 -16.72 7.80
CA MET A 270 32.84 -17.69 8.42
C MET A 270 33.55 -18.63 9.39
N GLN A 271 34.74 -19.14 9.05
CA GLN A 271 35.54 -19.97 9.96
C GLN A 271 35.96 -19.21 11.22
N ALA A 272 36.31 -17.92 11.10
CA ALA A 272 36.65 -17.08 12.25
C ALA A 272 35.46 -16.86 13.19
N LEU A 273 34.24 -16.75 12.65
CA LEU A 273 33.01 -16.66 13.44
C LEU A 273 32.72 -17.98 14.17
N GLU A 274 32.91 -19.12 13.50
CA GLU A 274 32.65 -20.44 14.07
C GLU A 274 33.64 -20.80 15.19
N ALA A 275 34.88 -20.33 15.12
CA ALA A 275 35.88 -20.52 16.18
C ALA A 275 35.60 -19.70 17.48
N LEU A 276 34.68 -18.74 17.42
CA LEU A 276 34.29 -17.88 18.55
C LEU A 276 32.99 -18.32 19.25
N LEU A 277 32.27 -19.30 18.66
CA LEU A 277 31.06 -19.92 19.22
C LEU A 277 31.41 -21.16 20.05
#